data_AF-A0A1X1N9L5-F1
#
_entry.id   AF-A0A1X1N9L5-F1
#
_cell.length_a   1.000
_cell.length_b   1.000
_cell.length_c   1.000
_cell.angle_alpha   90.00
_cell.angle_beta   90.00
_cell.angle_gamma   90.00
#
_symmetry.space_group_name_H-M   'P 1'
#
loop_
_entity.id
_entity.type
_entity.pdbx_description
1 polymer ?
#
loop_
_entity_poly.entity_id
_entity_poly.type
_entity_poly.pdbx_seq_one_letter_code
_entity_poly.pdbx_strand_id
1 'polypeptide(L)'
;MGAHPHGWWILLHLVLFVFWLGGDLGVYVSSRYVLRAELPFAARATALRIMGILDLGPKICLVLFLPSGVTLMALEPHGAEAVLNGWTVAAAWAGAACWLWVTVADHHRPGRRPWVRRADWTARIAVTTALLGVAAYTLAASEPFGVATEPRWLGAKVALYAAAIACGLGIRLTLRPFGPAFATLGTKGSTPATERALRRAVDGCVPYVVAIWCCVLGAAVLGVLKPGANL
;
A
#
# COMPACT_ATOMS: atom_id res chain seq x y z
N MET A 1 -22.84 -14.64 23.22
CA MET A 1 -21.75 -14.22 22.32
C MET A 1 -21.10 -13.00 22.95
N GLY A 2 -19.95 -13.17 23.60
CA GLY A 2 -19.22 -12.05 24.22
C GLY A 2 -18.53 -11.18 23.17
N ALA A 3 -18.10 -9.98 23.56
CA ALA A 3 -17.29 -9.13 22.69
C ALA A 3 -15.97 -9.84 22.34
N HIS A 4 -15.52 -9.72 21.09
CA HIS A 4 -14.22 -10.25 20.68
C HIS A 4 -13.12 -9.54 21.50
N PRO A 5 -12.17 -10.27 22.14
CA PRO A 5 -11.22 -9.70 23.11
C PRO A 5 -10.36 -8.55 22.55
N HIS A 6 -10.22 -8.47 21.22
CA HIS A 6 -9.49 -7.42 20.50
C HIS A 6 -10.30 -6.80 19.34
N GLY A 7 -11.63 -6.76 19.46
CA GLY A 7 -12.54 -6.36 18.38
C GLY A 7 -12.23 -5.01 17.74
N TRP A 8 -11.77 -4.01 18.52
CA TRP A 8 -11.42 -2.69 17.99
C TRP A 8 -10.19 -2.70 17.07
N TRP A 9 -9.19 -3.53 17.36
CA TRP A 9 -8.01 -3.67 16.50
C TRP A 9 -8.34 -4.39 15.19
N ILE A 10 -9.22 -5.39 15.26
CA ILE A 10 -9.74 -6.07 14.08
C ILE A 10 -10.53 -5.08 13.23
N LEU A 11 -11.44 -4.31 13.83
CA LEU A 11 -12.21 -3.30 13.12
C LEU A 11 -11.32 -2.26 12.45
N LEU A 12 -10.30 -1.75 13.16
CA LEU A 12 -9.32 -0.83 12.58
C LEU A 12 -8.66 -1.45 11.34
N HIS A 13 -8.14 -2.67 11.44
CA HIS A 13 -7.46 -3.34 10.35
C HIS A 13 -8.39 -3.60 9.14
N LEU A 14 -9.65 -3.95 9.39
CA LEU A 14 -10.68 -4.11 8.35
C LEU A 14 -11.02 -2.78 7.68
N VAL A 15 -11.15 -1.69 8.45
CA VAL A 15 -11.38 -0.34 7.92
C VAL A 15 -10.23 0.07 7.01
N LEU A 16 -8.98 -0.16 7.43
CA LEU A 16 -7.80 0.10 6.59
C LEU A 16 -7.85 -0.69 5.29
N PHE A 17 -8.30 -1.96 5.32
CA PHE A 17 -8.45 -2.78 4.12
C PHE A 17 -9.51 -2.21 3.16
N VAL A 18 -10.68 -1.85 3.68
CA VAL A 18 -11.79 -1.28 2.89
C VAL A 18 -11.39 0.04 2.25
N PHE A 19 -10.78 0.95 3.01
CA PHE A 19 -10.37 2.25 2.48
C PHE A 19 -9.18 2.16 1.52
N TRP A 20 -8.29 1.18 1.71
CA TRP A 20 -7.22 0.93 0.74
C TRP A 20 -7.82 0.50 -0.60
N LEU A 21 -8.59 -0.59 -0.63
CA LEU A 21 -9.09 -1.15 -1.89
C LEU A 21 -10.08 -0.20 -2.57
N GLY A 22 -10.99 0.43 -1.80
CA GLY A 22 -11.94 1.41 -2.33
C GLY A 22 -11.26 2.67 -2.85
N GLY A 23 -10.24 3.18 -2.14
CA GLY A 23 -9.45 4.33 -2.57
C GLY A 23 -8.71 4.05 -3.88
N ASP A 24 -8.05 2.90 -4.00
CA ASP A 24 -7.33 2.50 -5.21
C ASP A 24 -8.28 2.34 -6.41
N LEU A 25 -9.47 1.78 -6.20
CA LEU A 25 -10.50 1.70 -7.25
C LEU A 25 -10.93 3.09 -7.72
N GLY A 26 -11.11 4.04 -6.80
CA GLY A 26 -11.45 5.42 -7.13
C GLY A 26 -10.34 6.13 -7.92
N VAL A 27 -9.07 5.90 -7.56
CA VAL A 27 -7.90 6.38 -8.32
C VAL A 27 -7.89 5.80 -9.72
N TYR A 28 -8.09 4.48 -9.85
CA TYR A 28 -8.15 3.79 -11.14
C TYR A 28 -9.25 4.37 -12.04
N VAL A 29 -10.48 4.48 -11.54
CA VAL A 29 -11.60 5.04 -12.29
C VAL A 29 -11.30 6.48 -12.72
N SER A 30 -10.83 7.32 -11.81
CA SER A 30 -10.48 8.72 -12.11
C SER A 30 -9.41 8.82 -13.20
N SER A 31 -8.40 7.95 -13.18
CA SER A 31 -7.35 7.91 -14.21
C SER A 31 -7.90 7.65 -15.61
N ARG A 32 -9.01 6.90 -15.74
CA ARG A 32 -9.66 6.66 -17.03
C ARG A 32 -10.29 7.93 -17.59
N TYR A 33 -10.84 8.80 -16.75
CA TYR A 33 -11.35 10.11 -17.20
C TYR A 33 -10.22 11.06 -17.59
N VAL A 34 -9.08 11.00 -16.89
CA VAL A 34 -7.88 11.78 -17.25
C VAL A 34 -7.37 11.43 -18.67
N LEU A 35 -7.58 10.20 -19.14
CA LEU A 35 -7.16 9.74 -20.47
C LEU A 35 -8.17 9.99 -21.61
N ARG A 36 -9.40 10.46 -21.31
CA ARG A 36 -10.42 10.66 -22.35
C ARG A 36 -10.12 11.94 -23.14
N ALA A 37 -9.68 11.76 -24.40
CA ALA A 37 -9.33 12.87 -25.30
C ALA A 37 -10.55 13.72 -25.71
N GLU A 38 -11.75 13.13 -25.67
CA GLU A 38 -13.03 13.83 -25.94
C GLU A 38 -13.39 14.84 -24.85
N LEU A 39 -12.81 14.72 -23.65
CA LEU A 39 -13.08 15.64 -22.55
C LEU A 39 -12.24 16.92 -22.67
N PRO A 40 -12.81 18.09 -22.40
CA PRO A 40 -12.04 19.32 -22.25
C PRO A 40 -10.95 19.19 -21.18
N PHE A 41 -9.84 19.92 -21.34
CA PHE A 41 -8.73 19.90 -20.39
C PHE A 41 -9.18 20.18 -18.94
N ALA A 42 -10.11 21.13 -18.75
CA ALA A 42 -10.63 21.44 -17.42
C ALA A 42 -11.30 20.24 -16.74
N ALA A 43 -12.07 19.43 -17.48
CA ALA A 43 -12.68 18.22 -16.95
C ALA A 43 -11.62 17.16 -16.59
N ARG A 44 -10.59 17.00 -17.43
CA ARG A 44 -9.46 16.10 -17.18
C ARG A 44 -8.64 16.54 -15.97
N ALA A 45 -8.44 17.85 -15.79
CA ALA A 45 -7.74 18.42 -14.65
C ALA A 45 -8.53 18.22 -13.34
N THR A 46 -9.86 18.36 -13.38
CA THR A 46 -10.73 18.03 -12.24
C THR A 46 -10.63 16.54 -11.90
N ALA A 47 -10.68 15.64 -12.89
CA ALA A 47 -10.48 14.21 -12.66
C ALA A 47 -9.11 13.90 -12.05
N LEU A 48 -8.05 14.57 -12.51
CA LEU A 48 -6.71 14.45 -11.93
C LEU A 48 -6.66 14.93 -10.47
N ARG A 49 -7.38 16.01 -10.13
CA ARG A 49 -7.48 16.50 -8.75
C ARG A 49 -8.22 15.51 -7.84
N ILE A 50 -9.32 14.95 -8.31
CA ILE A 50 -10.07 13.90 -7.59
C ILE A 50 -9.17 12.68 -7.37
N MET A 51 -8.47 12.25 -8.42
CA MET A 51 -7.50 11.16 -8.35
C MET A 51 -6.44 11.43 -7.27
N GLY A 52 -5.89 12.65 -7.22
CA GLY A 52 -4.92 13.05 -6.21
C GLY A 52 -5.49 13.00 -4.79
N ILE A 53 -6.72 13.47 -4.56
CA ILE A 53 -7.37 13.41 -3.24
C ILE A 53 -7.59 11.96 -2.80
N LEU A 54 -8.07 11.10 -3.70
CA LEU A 54 -8.32 9.69 -3.42
C LEU A 54 -7.03 8.91 -3.13
N ASP A 55 -5.94 9.23 -3.83
CA ASP A 55 -4.63 8.59 -3.69
C ASP A 55 -3.98 8.79 -2.30
N LEU A 56 -4.45 9.75 -1.50
CA LEU A 56 -4.00 9.88 -0.11
C LEU A 56 -4.51 8.72 0.77
N GLY A 57 -5.73 8.25 0.55
CA GLY A 57 -6.36 7.19 1.36
C GLY A 57 -5.54 5.90 1.38
N PRO A 58 -5.28 5.27 0.21
CA PRO A 58 -4.46 4.07 0.11
C PRO A 58 -3.04 4.26 0.66
N LYS A 59 -2.43 5.44 0.51
CA LYS A 59 -1.11 5.74 1.07
C LYS A 59 -1.10 5.72 2.59
N ILE A 60 -2.12 6.29 3.23
CA ILE A 60 -2.29 6.23 4.69
C ILE A 60 -2.55 4.79 5.12
N CYS A 61 -3.46 4.10 4.43
CA CYS A 61 -3.82 2.72 4.76
C CYS A 61 -2.61 1.79 4.67
N LEU A 62 -1.79 1.93 3.63
CA LEU A 62 -0.57 1.17 3.44
C LEU A 62 0.37 1.30 4.63
N VAL A 63 0.60 2.52 5.14
CA VAL A 63 1.51 2.73 6.28
C VAL A 63 0.93 2.16 7.57
N LEU A 64 -0.37 2.36 7.82
CA LEU A 64 -1.04 1.92 9.05
C LEU A 64 -1.36 0.41 9.06
N PHE A 65 -1.29 -0.26 7.91
CA PHE A 65 -1.48 -1.71 7.81
C PHE A 65 -0.43 -2.50 8.61
N LEU A 66 0.83 -2.03 8.57
CA LEU A 66 1.93 -2.67 9.29
C LEU A 66 1.74 -2.64 10.81
N PRO A 67 1.62 -1.48 11.49
CA PRO A 67 1.49 -1.44 12.94
C PRO A 67 0.19 -2.08 13.42
N SER A 68 -0.93 -1.94 12.69
CA SER A 68 -2.18 -2.62 13.05
C SER A 68 -2.05 -4.15 12.96
N GLY A 69 -1.39 -4.66 11.93
CA GLY A 69 -1.08 -6.08 11.80
C GLY A 69 -0.14 -6.58 12.91
N VAL A 70 0.92 -5.83 13.23
CA VAL A 70 1.85 -6.16 14.31
C VAL A 70 1.15 -6.19 15.67
N THR A 71 0.27 -5.23 15.94
CA THR A 71 -0.56 -5.25 17.15
C THR A 71 -1.45 -6.49 17.22
N LEU A 72 -2.11 -6.88 16.12
CA LEU A 72 -2.93 -8.10 16.10
C LEU A 72 -2.09 -9.36 16.31
N MET A 73 -0.88 -9.43 15.75
CA MET A 73 0.03 -10.56 15.96
C MET A 73 0.56 -10.65 17.40
N ALA A 74 0.82 -9.50 18.05
CA ALA A 74 1.29 -9.45 19.43
C ALA A 74 0.18 -9.74 20.47
N LEU A 75 -1.09 -9.65 20.06
CA LEU A 75 -2.24 -9.99 20.90
C LEU A 75 -2.68 -11.45 20.75
N GLU A 76 -2.12 -12.20 19.79
CA GLU A 76 -2.39 -13.63 19.63
C GLU A 76 -1.63 -14.44 20.70
N PRO A 77 -2.31 -15.31 21.47
CA PRO A 77 -1.69 -16.10 22.56
C PRO A 77 -0.57 -17.03 22.09
N HIS A 78 -0.61 -17.47 20.83
CA HIS A 78 0.39 -18.36 20.23
C HIS A 78 1.43 -17.60 19.40
N GLY A 79 1.53 -16.28 19.61
CA GLY A 79 2.47 -15.41 18.91
C GLY A 79 3.91 -15.62 19.37
N ALA A 80 4.85 -15.09 18.59
CA ALA A 80 6.27 -15.10 18.92
C ALA A 80 6.58 -14.11 20.06
N GLU A 81 6.15 -14.37 21.31
CA GLU A 81 6.20 -13.40 22.42
C GLU A 81 7.56 -12.71 22.63
N ALA A 82 8.65 -13.46 22.45
CA ALA A 82 10.02 -12.93 22.57
C ALA A 82 10.29 -11.78 21.58
N VAL A 83 9.66 -11.82 20.40
CA VAL A 83 9.80 -10.84 19.32
C VAL A 83 8.60 -9.90 19.27
N LEU A 84 7.38 -10.37 19.48
CA LEU A 84 6.13 -9.61 19.38
C LEU A 84 5.64 -9.18 20.76
N ASN A 85 6.39 -8.28 21.38
CA ASN A 85 6.07 -7.71 22.69
C ASN A 85 5.66 -6.23 22.59
N GLY A 86 5.26 -5.63 23.71
CA GLY A 86 4.82 -4.23 23.78
C GLY A 86 5.83 -3.22 23.20
N TRP A 87 7.14 -3.48 23.31
CA TRP A 87 8.17 -2.61 22.74
C TRP A 87 8.19 -2.67 21.22
N THR A 88 8.04 -3.85 20.64
CA THR A 88 7.96 -3.99 19.17
C THR A 88 6.70 -3.38 18.60
N VAL A 89 5.57 -3.51 19.30
CA VAL A 89 4.33 -2.80 18.94
C VAL A 89 4.52 -1.29 19.00
N ALA A 90 5.11 -0.77 20.09
CA ALA A 90 5.39 0.66 20.23
C ALA A 90 6.35 1.17 19.13
N ALA A 91 7.40 0.40 18.81
CA ALA A 91 8.34 0.72 17.74
C ALA A 91 7.67 0.71 16.37
N ALA A 92 6.78 -0.25 16.09
CA ALA A 92 6.02 -0.30 14.85
C ALA A 92 5.12 0.92 14.69
N TRP A 93 4.41 1.33 15.75
CA TRP A 93 3.58 2.53 15.74
C TRP A 93 4.39 3.82 15.62
N ALA A 94 5.52 3.94 16.33
CA ALA A 94 6.41 5.10 16.23
C ALA A 94 7.02 5.23 14.82
N GLY A 95 7.51 4.13 14.25
CA GLY A 95 8.02 4.07 12.89
C GLY A 95 6.94 4.41 11.87
N ALA A 96 5.73 3.86 12.03
CA ALA A 96 4.59 4.18 11.17
C ALA A 96 4.16 5.64 11.28
N ALA A 97 4.15 6.25 12.47
CA ALA A 97 3.85 7.67 12.64
C ALA A 97 4.88 8.56 11.91
N CYS A 98 6.17 8.22 12.03
CA CYS A 98 7.24 8.93 11.31
C CYS A 98 7.07 8.78 9.78
N TRP A 99 6.88 7.56 9.30
CA TRP A 99 6.72 7.30 7.87
C TRP A 99 5.42 7.91 7.31
N LEU A 100 4.33 7.89 8.08
CA LEU A 100 3.07 8.52 7.73
C LEU A 100 3.24 10.03 7.58
N TRP A 101 3.92 10.67 8.52
CA TRP A 101 4.24 12.10 8.42
C TRP A 101 5.02 12.42 7.14
N VAL A 102 6.06 11.64 6.83
CA VAL A 102 6.83 11.79 5.57
C VAL A 102 5.93 11.62 4.35
N THR A 103 5.08 10.59 4.34
CA THR A 103 4.17 10.26 3.23
C THR A 103 3.16 11.39 2.98
N VAL A 104 2.53 11.89 4.04
CA VAL A 104 1.53 12.97 3.98
C VAL A 104 2.21 14.30 3.59
N ALA A 105 3.40 14.58 4.13
CA ALA A 105 4.16 15.78 3.80
C ALA A 105 4.57 15.84 2.32
N ASP A 106 5.03 14.72 1.74
CA ASP A 106 5.32 14.63 0.30
C ASP A 106 4.05 14.75 -0.55
N HIS A 107 2.93 14.16 -0.11
CA HIS A 107 1.66 14.22 -0.84
C HIS A 107 1.12 15.65 -0.97
N HIS A 108 1.10 16.43 0.12
CA HIS A 108 0.55 17.79 0.08
C HIS A 108 1.44 18.79 -0.65
N ARG A 109 2.76 18.60 -0.63
CA ARG A 109 3.71 19.51 -1.27
C ARG A 109 4.78 18.73 -2.05
N PRO A 110 4.39 18.04 -3.14
CA PRO A 110 5.30 17.19 -3.89
C PRO A 110 6.52 17.96 -4.37
N GLY A 111 7.71 17.43 -4.08
CA GLY A 111 8.97 18.02 -4.55
C GLY A 111 9.44 19.28 -3.81
N ARG A 112 8.66 19.84 -2.86
CA ARG A 112 9.10 21.00 -2.05
C ARG A 112 10.31 20.68 -1.19
N ARG A 113 10.40 19.45 -0.70
CA ARG A 113 11.50 18.96 0.14
C ARG A 113 12.05 17.67 -0.46
N PRO A 114 13.12 17.72 -1.27
CA PRO A 114 13.68 16.53 -1.93
C PRO A 114 14.06 15.41 -0.96
N TRP A 115 14.46 15.74 0.27
CA TRP A 115 14.80 14.78 1.31
C TRP A 115 13.58 13.99 1.80
N VAL A 116 12.38 14.59 1.86
CA VAL A 116 11.14 13.90 2.28
C VAL A 116 10.78 12.82 1.27
N ARG A 117 10.86 13.15 -0.02
CA ARG A 117 10.64 12.19 -1.11
C ARG A 117 11.66 11.05 -1.09
N ARG A 118 12.94 11.36 -0.82
CA ARG A 118 13.98 10.33 -0.64
C ARG A 118 13.69 9.47 0.58
N ALA A 119 13.28 10.05 1.69
CA ALA A 119 12.93 9.32 2.91
C ALA A 119 11.74 8.37 2.70
N ASP A 120 10.65 8.80 2.05
CA ASP A 120 9.51 7.91 1.73
C ASP A 120 9.96 6.75 0.82
N TRP A 121 10.76 7.06 -0.19
CA TRP A 121 11.30 6.06 -1.11
C TRP A 121 12.18 5.03 -0.40
N THR A 122 13.12 5.49 0.44
CA THR A 122 13.99 4.63 1.24
C THR A 122 13.20 3.81 2.24
N ALA A 123 12.21 4.40 2.93
CA ALA A 123 11.35 3.69 3.87
C ALA A 123 10.59 2.54 3.18
N ARG A 124 10.03 2.78 1.99
CA ARG A 124 9.36 1.74 1.19
C ARG A 124 10.30 0.59 0.86
N ILE A 125 11.50 0.88 0.36
CA ILE A 125 12.48 -0.16 0.02
C ILE A 125 12.89 -0.94 1.27
N ALA A 126 13.21 -0.24 2.37
CA ALA A 126 13.64 -0.86 3.61
C ALA A 126 12.56 -1.77 4.20
N VAL A 127 11.32 -1.27 4.30
CA VAL A 127 10.17 -2.03 4.79
C VAL A 127 9.87 -3.23 3.87
N THR A 128 9.83 -3.05 2.55
CA THR A 128 9.63 -4.17 1.62
C THR A 128 10.71 -5.24 1.80
N THR A 129 11.99 -4.85 1.87
CA THR A 129 13.10 -5.80 2.02
C THR A 129 13.03 -6.54 3.35
N ALA A 130 12.76 -5.82 4.44
CA ALA A 130 12.62 -6.41 5.78
C ALA A 130 11.43 -7.40 5.83
N LEU A 131 10.27 -7.01 5.29
CA LEU A 131 9.08 -7.86 5.27
C LEU A 131 9.26 -9.10 4.39
N LEU A 132 9.95 -8.98 3.24
CA LEU A 132 10.28 -10.14 2.41
C LEU A 132 11.24 -11.09 3.14
N GLY A 133 12.24 -10.56 3.87
CA GLY A 133 13.14 -11.37 4.69
C GLY A 133 12.39 -12.12 5.80
N VAL A 134 11.53 -11.42 6.54
CA VAL A 134 10.68 -12.02 7.57
C VAL A 134 9.75 -13.07 6.97
N ALA A 135 9.07 -12.76 5.86
CA ALA A 135 8.17 -13.70 5.20
C ALA A 135 8.91 -14.96 4.71
N ALA A 136 10.07 -14.80 4.07
CA ALA A 136 10.88 -15.92 3.61
C ALA A 136 11.31 -16.82 4.78
N TYR A 137 11.76 -16.23 5.89
CA TYR A 137 12.10 -16.98 7.10
C TYR A 137 10.88 -17.73 7.67
N THR A 138 9.73 -17.06 7.80
CA THR A 138 8.49 -17.69 8.29
C THR A 138 8.00 -18.83 7.41
N LEU A 139 8.25 -18.78 6.11
CA LEU A 139 7.85 -19.85 5.18
C LEU A 139 8.83 -21.04 5.19
N ALA A 140 10.12 -20.78 5.41
CA ALA A 140 11.17 -21.79 5.30
C ALA A 140 11.48 -22.53 6.62
N ALA A 141 11.39 -21.84 7.76
CA ALA A 141 11.66 -22.45 9.06
C ALA A 141 10.51 -23.34 9.53
N SER A 142 10.82 -24.39 10.30
CA SER A 142 9.83 -25.28 10.92
C SER A 142 9.09 -24.58 12.07
N GLU A 143 9.82 -23.85 12.92
CA GLU A 143 9.28 -23.11 14.06
C GLU A 143 9.80 -21.66 14.04
N PRO A 144 9.36 -20.84 13.06
CA PRO A 144 9.86 -19.49 12.92
C PRO A 144 9.54 -18.66 14.18
N PHE A 145 10.57 -18.03 14.73
CA PHE A 145 10.47 -17.24 15.96
C PHE A 145 9.90 -18.01 17.17
N GLY A 146 10.05 -19.34 17.18
CA GLY A 146 9.51 -20.21 18.24
C GLY A 146 8.01 -20.48 18.15
N VAL A 147 7.38 -20.15 17.01
CA VAL A 147 5.94 -20.38 16.79
C VAL A 147 5.72 -21.77 16.19
N ALA A 148 5.00 -22.63 16.93
CA ALA A 148 4.72 -24.01 16.53
C ALA A 148 3.35 -24.22 15.84
N THR A 149 2.57 -23.16 15.62
CA THR A 149 1.19 -23.22 15.09
C THR A 149 1.08 -23.25 13.57
N GLU A 150 2.15 -23.65 12.86
CA GLU A 150 2.27 -23.59 11.39
C GLU A 150 1.92 -22.19 10.81
N PRO A 151 2.73 -21.15 11.10
CA PRO A 151 2.42 -19.75 10.73
C PRO A 151 2.71 -19.42 9.25
N ARG A 152 2.78 -20.41 8.36
CA ARG A 152 3.11 -20.21 6.94
C ARG A 152 2.10 -19.33 6.21
N TRP A 153 0.82 -19.43 6.56
CA TRP A 153 -0.23 -18.53 6.04
C TRP A 153 0.06 -17.07 6.36
N LEU A 154 0.63 -16.79 7.54
CA LEU A 154 1.01 -15.45 7.99
C LEU A 154 2.26 -14.97 7.25
N GLY A 155 3.25 -15.84 7.05
CA GLY A 155 4.41 -15.57 6.20
C GLY A 155 4.00 -15.19 4.77
N ALA A 156 3.10 -15.96 4.15
CA ALA A 156 2.55 -15.66 2.84
C ALA A 156 1.76 -14.33 2.83
N LYS A 157 0.97 -14.04 3.87
CA LYS A 157 0.25 -12.78 4.02
C LYS A 157 1.21 -11.58 4.07
N VAL A 158 2.31 -11.69 4.82
CA VAL A 158 3.35 -10.66 4.90
C VAL A 158 4.07 -10.49 3.54
N ALA A 159 4.34 -11.58 2.82
CA ALA A 159 4.92 -11.52 1.48
C ALA A 159 4.01 -10.76 0.49
N LEU A 160 2.70 -11.03 0.50
CA LEU A 160 1.74 -10.32 -0.35
C LEU A 160 1.67 -8.82 -0.01
N TYR A 161 1.71 -8.47 1.28
CA TYR A 161 1.78 -7.07 1.69
C TYR A 161 3.07 -6.39 1.19
N ALA A 162 4.23 -7.05 1.33
CA ALA A 162 5.49 -6.53 0.81
C ALA A 162 5.48 -6.37 -0.71
N ALA A 163 4.90 -7.32 -1.44
CA ALA A 163 4.71 -7.27 -2.88
C ALA A 163 3.80 -6.11 -3.31
N ALA A 164 2.73 -5.82 -2.55
CA ALA A 164 1.88 -4.66 -2.80
C ALA A 164 2.66 -3.33 -2.66
N ILE A 165 3.52 -3.20 -1.64
CA ILE A 165 4.39 -2.02 -1.48
C ILE A 165 5.37 -1.91 -2.66
N ALA A 166 5.96 -3.03 -3.10
CA ALA A 166 6.86 -3.07 -4.25
C ALA A 166 6.15 -2.64 -5.55
N CYS A 167 4.92 -3.09 -5.78
CA CYS A 167 4.10 -2.64 -6.90
C CYS A 167 3.86 -1.13 -6.85
N GLY A 168 3.63 -0.56 -5.66
CA GLY A 168 3.52 0.89 -5.48
C GLY A 168 4.79 1.66 -5.87
N LEU A 169 5.99 1.09 -5.64
CA LEU A 169 7.25 1.64 -6.16
C LEU A 169 7.28 1.58 -7.70
N GLY A 170 6.85 0.47 -8.29
CA GLY A 170 6.72 0.29 -9.74
C GLY A 170 5.81 1.33 -10.41
N ILE A 171 4.64 1.60 -9.81
CA ILE A 171 3.72 2.66 -10.26
C ILE A 171 4.41 4.02 -10.28
N ARG A 172 5.12 4.38 -9.20
CA ARG A 172 5.81 5.68 -9.09
C ARG A 172 6.91 5.86 -10.13
N LEU A 173 7.62 4.79 -10.52
CA LEU A 173 8.60 4.84 -11.61
C LEU A 173 7.92 5.02 -12.96
N THR A 174 6.84 4.26 -13.19
CA THR A 174 6.12 4.22 -14.45
C THR A 174 5.36 5.53 -14.71
N LEU A 175 4.84 6.19 -13.67
CA LEU A 175 4.14 7.47 -13.77
C LEU A 175 5.05 8.69 -13.97
N ARG A 176 6.38 8.58 -13.88
CA ARG A 176 7.28 9.76 -14.01
C ARG A 176 7.02 10.62 -15.26
N PRO A 177 6.77 10.05 -16.46
CA PRO A 177 6.50 10.84 -17.67
C PRO A 177 5.13 11.54 -17.68
N PHE A 178 4.20 11.15 -16.80
CA PHE A 178 2.82 11.66 -16.81
C PHE A 178 2.76 13.17 -16.55
N GLY A 179 3.45 13.68 -15.53
CA GLY A 179 3.40 15.09 -15.14
C GLY A 179 3.79 16.04 -16.29
N PRO A 180 4.96 15.86 -16.92
CA PRO A 180 5.36 16.64 -18.09
C PRO A 180 4.40 16.51 -19.28
N ALA A 181 3.87 15.31 -19.54
CA ALA A 181 2.90 15.10 -20.62
C ALA A 181 1.57 15.84 -20.34
N PHE A 182 1.10 15.83 -19.10
CA PHE A 182 -0.14 16.52 -18.70
C PHE A 182 0.03 18.05 -18.72
N ALA A 183 1.19 18.57 -18.33
CA ALA A 183 1.52 19.99 -18.48
C ALA A 183 1.57 20.42 -19.96
N THR A 184 2.11 19.55 -20.83
CA THR A 184 2.12 19.78 -22.28
C THR A 184 0.70 19.81 -22.84
N LEU A 185 -0.18 18.93 -22.39
CA LEU A 185 -1.60 18.93 -22.77
C LEU A 185 -2.28 20.27 -22.44
N GLY A 186 -2.02 20.83 -21.26
CA GLY A 186 -2.62 22.10 -20.83
C GLY A 186 -2.09 23.33 -21.57
N THR A 187 -0.87 23.28 -22.09
CA THR A 187 -0.20 24.44 -22.73
C THR A 187 -0.25 24.39 -24.26
N LYS A 188 -0.05 23.21 -24.86
CA LYS A 188 0.00 23.01 -26.31
C LYS A 188 -1.24 22.33 -26.88
N GLY A 189 -2.19 21.95 -26.02
CA GLY A 189 -3.40 21.24 -26.43
C GLY A 189 -3.18 19.74 -26.70
N SER A 190 -4.26 19.08 -27.13
CA SER A 190 -4.25 17.65 -27.43
C SER A 190 -3.59 17.40 -28.79
N THR A 191 -2.47 16.66 -28.78
CA THR A 191 -1.82 16.14 -29.99
C THR A 191 -1.73 14.63 -29.89
N PRO A 192 -1.64 13.89 -31.02
CA PRO A 192 -1.47 12.45 -30.99
C PRO A 192 -0.24 12.00 -30.17
N ALA A 193 0.83 12.80 -30.16
CA ALA A 193 2.03 12.51 -29.37
C ALA A 193 1.78 12.66 -27.86
N THR A 194 1.12 13.75 -27.43
CA THR A 194 0.78 13.99 -26.02
C THR A 194 -0.17 12.92 -25.50
N GLU A 195 -1.20 12.55 -26.27
CA GLU A 195 -2.17 11.52 -25.85
C GLU A 195 -1.51 10.14 -25.73
N ARG A 196 -0.61 9.77 -26.65
CA ARG A 196 0.16 8.52 -26.55
C ARG A 196 1.05 8.50 -25.31
N ALA A 197 1.70 9.62 -24.98
CA ALA A 197 2.55 9.71 -23.79
C ALA A 197 1.73 9.55 -22.50
N LEU A 198 0.57 10.20 -22.41
CA LEU A 198 -0.35 10.08 -21.28
C LEU A 198 -0.86 8.65 -21.11
N ARG A 199 -1.38 8.05 -22.20
CA ARG A 199 -1.87 6.67 -22.19
C ARG A 199 -0.78 5.69 -21.79
N ARG A 200 0.41 5.77 -22.39
CA ARG A 200 1.53 4.89 -22.04
C ARG A 200 1.90 4.97 -20.57
N ALA A 201 1.93 6.17 -19.98
CA ALA A 201 2.26 6.33 -18.57
C ALA A 201 1.20 5.72 -17.65
N VAL A 202 -0.09 5.96 -17.93
CA VAL A 202 -1.19 5.46 -17.09
C VAL A 202 -1.45 3.97 -17.31
N ASP A 203 -1.53 3.51 -18.55
CA ASP A 203 -1.78 2.11 -18.88
C ASP A 203 -0.62 1.21 -18.43
N GLY A 204 0.62 1.72 -18.46
CA GLY A 204 1.77 1.03 -17.89
C GLY A 204 1.66 0.77 -16.38
N CYS A 205 0.81 1.51 -15.67
CA CYS A 205 0.59 1.31 -14.23
C CYS A 205 -0.46 0.24 -13.92
N VAL A 206 -1.32 -0.09 -14.88
CA VAL A 206 -2.46 -0.99 -14.69
C VAL A 206 -2.05 -2.38 -14.19
N PRO A 207 -1.00 -3.03 -14.72
CA PRO A 207 -0.54 -4.32 -14.21
C PRO A 207 -0.19 -4.28 -12.71
N TYR A 208 0.47 -3.21 -12.25
CA TYR A 208 0.82 -3.03 -10.84
C TYR A 208 -0.43 -2.78 -9.98
N VAL A 209 -1.41 -2.02 -10.48
CA VAL A 209 -2.67 -1.78 -9.75
C VAL A 209 -3.44 -3.09 -9.57
N VAL A 210 -3.57 -3.89 -10.62
CA VAL A 210 -4.23 -5.21 -10.54
C VAL A 210 -3.46 -6.14 -9.59
N ALA A 211 -2.12 -6.14 -9.68
CA ALA A 211 -1.28 -6.92 -8.76
C ALA A 211 -1.48 -6.51 -7.29
N ILE A 212 -1.59 -5.21 -6.99
CA ILE A 212 -1.91 -4.72 -5.64
C ILE A 212 -3.26 -5.27 -5.19
N TRP A 213 -4.30 -5.21 -6.02
CA TRP A 213 -5.62 -5.73 -5.66
C TRP A 213 -5.58 -7.23 -5.38
N CYS A 214 -4.91 -8.01 -6.22
CA CYS A 214 -4.71 -9.44 -5.99
C CYS A 214 -3.95 -9.71 -4.67
N CYS A 215 -2.89 -8.94 -4.39
CA CYS A 215 -2.12 -9.08 -3.15
C CYS A 215 -2.96 -8.76 -1.92
N VAL A 216 -3.71 -7.65 -1.94
CA VAL A 216 -4.54 -7.19 -0.81
C VAL A 216 -5.69 -8.16 -0.55
N LEU A 217 -6.36 -8.64 -1.61
CA LEU A 217 -7.40 -9.66 -1.49
C LEU A 217 -6.84 -11.00 -1.02
N GLY A 218 -5.71 -11.45 -1.57
CA GLY A 218 -5.05 -12.68 -1.14
C GLY A 218 -4.60 -12.62 0.32
N ALA A 219 -4.09 -11.48 0.78
CA ALA A 219 -3.72 -11.24 2.17
C ALA A 219 -4.95 -11.29 3.10
N ALA A 220 -6.11 -10.79 2.65
CA ALA A 220 -7.36 -10.91 3.37
C ALA A 220 -7.83 -12.36 3.46
N VAL A 221 -7.80 -13.11 2.35
CA VAL A 221 -8.14 -14.55 2.32
C VAL A 221 -7.27 -15.33 3.30
N LEU A 222 -5.95 -15.14 3.27
CA LEU A 222 -5.03 -15.79 4.21
C LEU A 222 -5.31 -15.40 5.66
N GLY A 223 -5.68 -14.14 5.91
CA GLY A 223 -6.02 -13.66 7.24
C GLY A 223 -7.31 -14.25 7.81
N VAL A 224 -8.28 -14.57 6.95
CA VAL A 224 -9.59 -15.12 7.34
C VAL A 224 -9.54 -16.64 7.42
N LEU A 225 -9.01 -17.30 6.39
CA LEU A 225 -9.04 -18.76 6.27
C LEU A 225 -7.91 -19.44 7.04
N LYS A 226 -6.79 -18.74 7.29
CA LYS A 226 -5.60 -19.24 8.00
C LYS A 226 -5.25 -20.70 7.62
N PRO A 227 -5.06 -21.01 6.32
CA PRO A 227 -4.95 -22.40 5.86
C PRO A 227 -3.77 -23.12 6.50
N GLY A 228 -4.03 -24.33 7.03
CA GLY A 228 -3.02 -25.17 7.65
C GLY A 228 -2.57 -24.72 9.05
N ALA A 229 -3.19 -23.68 9.62
CA ALA A 229 -2.86 -23.23 10.96
C ALA A 229 -3.37 -24.23 12.02
N ASN A 230 -2.55 -24.47 13.05
CA ASN A 230 -2.91 -25.26 14.22
C ASN A 230 -3.18 -24.29 15.40
N LEU A 231 -4.41 -23.77 15.50
CA LEU A 231 -4.81 -22.71 16.43
C LEU A 231 -5.81 -23.18 17.49
#